data_AF-A0A381T4S6-F1
#
_entry.id   AF-A0A381T4S6-F1
#
_cell.length_a   1.000
_cell.length_b   1.000
_cell.length_c   1.000
_cell.angle_alpha   90.00
_cell.angle_beta   90.00
_cell.angle_gamma   90.00
#
_symmetry.space_group_name_H-M   'P 1'
#
loop_
_entity.id
_entity.type
_entity.pdbx_description
1 polymer ?
#
loop_
_entity_poly.entity_id
_entity_poly.type
_entity_poly.pdbx_seq_one_letter_code
_entity_poly.pdbx_strand_id
1 'polypeptide(L)'
;MKIYQQILQIQTSGKGLQEITRKVQQVISESEITSGLCNIFVRHTSASLVIQENADPDVIQDLEYFFGKLVPENDLGYTHTTEGPDDMPS
;
A
#
# COMPACT_ATOMS: atom_id res chain seq x y z
N MET A 1 -7.35 -11.18 26.81
CA MET A 1 -6.58 -10.89 25.58
C MET A 1 -6.90 -9.45 25.18
N LYS A 2 -5.91 -8.56 25.19
CA LYS A 2 -6.11 -7.16 24.76
C LYS A 2 -6.23 -7.15 23.24
N ILE A 3 -7.25 -6.48 22.71
CA ILE A 3 -7.41 -6.21 21.28
C ILE A 3 -7.37 -4.70 21.13
N TYR A 4 -6.55 -4.22 20.20
CA TYR A 4 -6.40 -2.80 19.88
C TYR A 4 -6.62 -2.61 18.38
N GLN A 5 -7.40 -1.60 18.00
CA GLN A 5 -7.72 -1.31 16.61
C GLN A 5 -7.71 0.20 16.37
N GLN A 6 -7.10 0.61 15.28
CA GLN A 6 -7.05 2.00 14.84
C GLN A 6 -7.13 2.07 13.32
N ILE A 7 -7.82 3.11 12.81
CA ILE A 7 -7.85 3.40 11.39
C ILE A 7 -6.71 4.37 11.07
N LEU A 8 -5.83 3.97 10.15
CA LEU A 8 -4.80 4.83 9.60
C LEU A 8 -5.28 5.45 8.29
N GLN A 9 -5.26 6.79 8.21
CA GLN A 9 -5.46 7.52 6.96
C GLN A 9 -4.11 7.86 6.33
N ILE A 10 -3.94 7.43 5.07
CA ILE A 10 -2.75 7.68 4.28
C ILE A 10 -3.15 8.57 3.11
N GLN A 11 -2.67 9.81 3.14
CA GLN A 11 -2.80 10.71 2.00
C GLN A 11 -1.71 10.37 0.98
N THR A 12 -2.09 10.10 -0.26
CA THR A 12 -1.18 9.90 -1.39
C THR A 12 -1.20 11.12 -2.31
N SER A 13 -0.13 11.32 -3.09
CA SER A 13 0.00 12.40 -4.07
C SER A 13 0.04 11.89 -5.52
N GLY A 14 -0.40 10.65 -5.74
CA GLY A 14 -0.34 9.94 -7.01
C GLY A 14 0.01 8.46 -6.80
N LYS A 15 0.23 7.75 -7.91
CA LYS A 15 0.73 6.38 -7.90
C LYS A 15 2.16 6.31 -7.37
N GLY A 16 2.44 5.28 -6.59
CA GLY A 16 3.78 5.00 -6.06
C GLY A 16 3.74 4.17 -4.79
N LEU A 17 4.93 3.82 -4.29
CA LEU A 17 5.09 3.11 -3.03
C LEU A 17 5.20 4.10 -1.86
N GLN A 18 4.21 4.06 -0.95
CA GLN A 18 4.22 4.90 0.24
C GLN A 18 4.65 4.08 1.47
N GLU A 19 5.77 4.46 2.08
CA GLU A 19 6.17 3.85 3.35
C GLU A 19 5.21 4.27 4.48
N ILE A 20 4.69 3.26 5.21
CA ILE A 20 3.81 3.45 6.38
C ILE A 20 4.38 2.86 7.68
N THR A 21 5.61 2.34 7.65
CA THR A 21 6.24 1.60 8.77
C THR A 21 6.17 2.37 10.08
N ARG A 22 6.56 3.66 10.07
CA ARG A 22 6.55 4.51 11.28
C ARG A 22 5.15 4.72 11.84
N LYS A 23 4.14 4.88 10.97
CA LYS A 23 2.73 5.03 11.40
C LYS A 23 2.23 3.75 12.06
N VAL A 24 2.56 2.59 11.49
CA VAL A 24 2.21 1.29 12.09
C VAL A 24 2.92 1.08 13.42
N GLN A 25 4.21 1.41 13.53
CA GLN A 25 4.96 1.32 14.79
C GLN A 25 4.35 2.19 15.89
N GLN A 26 3.87 3.40 15.56
CA GLN A 26 3.19 4.27 16.50
C GLN A 26 1.92 3.59 17.06
N VAL A 27 1.08 3.03 16.19
CA VAL A 27 -0.13 2.28 16.60
C VAL A 27 0.22 1.09 17.51
N ILE A 28 1.28 0.35 17.17
CA ILE A 28 1.75 -0.78 17.99
C ILE A 28 2.19 -0.28 19.38
N SER A 29 2.95 0.81 19.44
CA SER A 29 3.39 1.40 20.71
C SER A 29 2.20 1.86 21.58
N GLU A 30 1.20 2.50 20.98
CA GLU A 30 -0.03 2.94 21.65
C GLU A 30 -0.89 1.77 22.14
N SER A 31 -0.76 0.59 21.52
CA SER A 31 -1.49 -0.60 21.93
C SER A 31 -0.99 -1.22 23.25
N GLU A 32 0.25 -0.93 23.67
CA GLU A 32 0.94 -1.54 24.82
C GLU A 32 0.98 -3.09 24.79
N ILE A 33 0.74 -3.72 23.63
CA ILE A 33 0.82 -5.16 23.45
C ILE A 33 2.29 -5.52 23.21
N THR A 34 2.87 -6.35 24.07
CA THR A 34 4.28 -6.76 23.98
C THR A 34 4.50 -8.01 23.12
N SER A 35 3.46 -8.84 22.95
CA SER A 35 3.47 -10.04 22.12
C SER A 35 2.07 -10.34 21.61
N GLY A 36 1.93 -10.53 20.30
CA GLY A 36 0.63 -10.77 19.66
C GLY A 36 0.72 -10.77 18.14
N LEU A 37 -0.43 -10.59 17.49
CA LEU A 37 -0.55 -10.48 16.04
C LEU A 37 -0.90 -9.04 15.66
N CYS A 38 -0.18 -8.46 14.70
CA CYS A 38 -0.56 -7.23 14.03
C CYS A 38 -1.22 -7.56 12.70
N ASN A 39 -2.50 -7.22 12.54
CA ASN A 39 -3.19 -7.34 11.26
C ASN A 39 -3.31 -5.95 10.63
N ILE A 40 -2.88 -5.84 9.38
CA ILE A 40 -3.01 -4.61 8.59
C ILE A 40 -3.89 -4.95 7.39
N PHE A 41 -4.95 -4.16 7.21
CA PHE A 41 -5.96 -4.39 6.19
C PHE A 41 -6.22 -3.11 5.39
N VAL A 42 -6.15 -3.22 4.06
CA VAL A 42 -6.48 -2.13 3.13
C VAL A 42 -7.97 -2.17 2.83
N ARG A 43 -8.63 -1.04 3.04
CA ARG A 43 -10.09 -0.89 2.82
C ARG A 43 -10.42 -0.38 1.41
N HIS A 44 -9.49 -0.52 0.48
CA HIS A 44 -9.55 -0.05 -0.90
C HIS A 44 -9.12 -1.18 -1.83
N THR A 45 -9.70 -1.24 -3.03
CA THR A 45 -9.39 -2.25 -4.04
C THR A 45 -8.23 -1.85 -4.96
N SER A 46 -7.93 -0.56 -5.04
CA SER A 46 -6.89 0.05 -5.87
C SER A 46 -5.57 0.32 -5.12
N ALA A 47 -5.33 -0.41 -4.03
CA ALA A 47 -4.09 -0.31 -3.27
C ALA A 47 -3.77 -1.65 -2.60
N SER A 48 -2.47 -1.90 -2.41
CA SER A 48 -1.96 -3.13 -1.81
C SER A 48 -0.97 -2.82 -0.67
N LEU A 49 -0.72 -3.83 0.17
CA LEU A 49 0.35 -3.81 1.16
C LEU A 49 1.48 -4.71 0.68
N VAL A 50 2.70 -4.21 0.76
CA VAL A 50 3.91 -4.98 0.49
C VAL A 50 4.87 -4.83 1.66
N ILE A 51 5.63 -5.89 1.93
CA ILE A 51 6.79 -5.87 2.83
C ILE A 51 8.00 -6.07 1.92
N GLN A 52 8.89 -5.09 1.90
CA GLN A 52 10.05 -5.05 1.00
C GLN A 52 11.15 -4.15 1.60
N GLU A 53 12.29 -4.02 0.93
CA GLU A 53 13.43 -3.23 1.41
C GLU A 53 13.30 -1.73 1.08
N ASN A 54 13.23 -0.90 2.12
CA ASN A 54 13.19 0.56 1.99
C ASN A 54 14.53 1.24 2.35
N ALA A 55 15.60 0.48 2.62
CA ALA A 55 16.89 1.05 3.01
C ALA A 55 17.62 1.67 1.82
N ASP A 56 17.49 1.05 0.65
CA ASP A 56 18.03 1.53 -0.61
C ASP A 56 16.91 2.16 -1.47
N PRO A 57 16.98 3.46 -1.81
CA PRO A 57 15.98 4.10 -2.67
C PRO A 57 15.90 3.53 -4.09
N ASP A 58 16.94 2.81 -4.55
CA ASP A 58 16.93 2.19 -5.88
C ASP A 58 15.96 0.99 -5.93
N VAL A 59 15.81 0.25 -4.82
CA VAL A 59 14.84 -0.87 -4.73
C VAL A 59 13.40 -0.37 -4.93
N ILE A 60 13.08 0.80 -4.38
CA ILE A 60 11.75 1.42 -4.55
C ILE A 60 11.52 1.78 -6.02
N GLN A 61 12.50 2.41 -6.66
CA GLN A 61 12.43 2.78 -8.08
C GLN A 61 12.32 1.56 -8.98
N ASP A 62 13.08 0.50 -8.71
CA ASP A 62 13.05 -0.75 -9.48
C ASP A 62 11.71 -1.47 -9.34
N LEU A 63 11.11 -1.48 -8.14
CA LEU A 63 9.78 -2.04 -7.92
C LEU A 63 8.70 -1.24 -8.66
N GLU A 64 8.74 0.09 -8.59
CA GLU A 64 7.82 0.95 -9.34
C GLU A 64 7.94 0.73 -10.85
N TYR A 65 9.18 0.65 -11.35
CA TYR A 65 9.46 0.33 -12.75
C TYR A 65 8.93 -1.06 -13.13
N PHE A 66 9.17 -2.07 -12.30
CA PHE A 66 8.70 -3.43 -12.51
C PHE A 66 7.17 -3.49 -12.60
N PHE A 67 6.46 -2.86 -11.66
CA PHE A 67 4.99 -2.84 -11.68
C PHE A 67 4.45 -2.12 -12.92
N GLY A 68 5.03 -0.98 -13.30
CA GLY A 68 4.64 -0.26 -14.51
C GLY A 68 4.86 -1.05 -15.79
N LYS A 69 5.87 -1.93 -15.83
CA LYS A 69 6.12 -2.85 -16.94
C LYS A 69 5.18 -4.06 -16.92
N LEU A 70 4.92 -4.62 -15.74
CA LEU A 70 4.11 -5.83 -15.57
C LEU A 70 2.65 -5.56 -15.93
N VAL A 71 2.13 -4.39 -15.51
CA VAL A 71 0.75 -4.00 -15.74
C VAL A 71 0.72 -2.52 -16.16
N PRO A 72 0.82 -2.24 -17.47
CA PRO A 72 0.86 -0.89 -18.01
C PRO A 72 -0.46 -0.12 -17.80
N GLU A 73 -0.34 1.19 -17.60
CA GLU A 73 -1.50 2.09 -17.58
C GLU A 73 -2.08 2.30 -18.98
N ASN A 74 -3.38 2.62 -19.04
CA ASN A 74 -4.11 2.92 -20.26
C ASN A 74 -4.06 1.80 -21.32
N ASP A 75 -3.89 0.55 -20.90
CA ASP A 75 -4.02 -0.58 -21.81
C ASP A 75 -5.48 -0.69 -22.29
N LEU A 76 -5.68 -0.49 -23.59
CA LEU A 76 -6.99 -0.56 -24.25
C LEU A 76 -7.58 -1.98 -24.26
N GLY A 77 -6.81 -2.99 -23.82
CA GLY A 77 -7.28 -4.35 -23.63
C GLY A 77 -8.17 -4.54 -22.40
N TYR A 78 -8.18 -3.60 -21.45
CA TYR A 78 -9.06 -3.69 -20.28
C TYR A 78 -10.50 -3.32 -20.63
N THR A 79 -11.45 -4.12 -20.14
CA THR A 79 -12.89 -3.86 -20.28
C THR A 79 -13.49 -3.08 -19.12
N HIS A 80 -12.74 -2.92 -18.02
CA HIS A 80 -13.17 -2.17 -16.83
C HIS A 80 -12.67 -0.73 -16.97
N THR A 81 -13.49 0.11 -17.60
CA THR A 81 -13.15 1.51 -17.91
C THR A 81 -14.29 2.46 -17.54
N THR A 82 -15.17 2.03 -16.62
CA THR A 82 -16.41 2.74 -16.31
C THR A 82 -16.18 3.98 -15.46
N GLU A 83 -15.11 3.99 -14.65
CA GLU A 83 -14.76 5.12 -13.77
C GLU A 83 -13.72 6.07 -14.40
N GLY A 84 -13.28 5.77 -15.63
CA GLY A 84 -12.36 6.59 -16.41
C GLY A 84 -10.99 5.94 -16.64
N PRO A 85 -9.98 6.71 -17.09
CA PRO A 85 -8.65 6.18 -17.41
C PRO A 85 -7.87 5.63 -16.20
N ASP A 86 -8.26 6.00 -14.97
CA ASP A 86 -7.62 5.58 -13.71
C ASP A 86 -8.24 4.30 -13.12
N ASP A 87 -9.25 3.74 -13.79
CA ASP A 87 -10.00 2.56 -13.30
C ASP A 87 -9.14 1.29 -13.38
N MET A 88 -8.38 1.12 -14.46
CA MET A 88 -7.44 0.02 -14.67
C MET A 88 -6.04 0.54 -15.01
N PRO A 89 -4.98 -0.10 -14.50
CA PRO A 89 -4.96 -1.38 -13.78
C PRO A 89 -4.90 -1.23 -12.26
N SER A 90 -5.71 -0.32 -11.70
CA SER A 90 -5.62 0.14 -10.31
C SER A 90 -5.51 -0.97 -9.26
#